data_AF-A0A7Z9SYE4-F1
#
_entry.id   AF-A0A7Z9SYE4-F1
#
_cell.length_a   1.000
_cell.length_b   1.000
_cell.length_c   1.000
_cell.angle_alpha   90.00
_cell.angle_beta   90.00
_cell.angle_gamma   90.00
#
_symmetry.space_group_name_H-M   'P 1'
#
loop_
_entity.id
_entity.type
_entity.pdbx_description
1 polymer ?
#
loop_
_entity_poly.entity_id
_entity_poly.type
_entity_poly.pdbx_seq_one_letter_code
_entity_poly.pdbx_strand_id
1 'polypeptide(L)'
;MIISIEWLRSLVDFDLNSQDLADLLTAGGIEAECGGETILKLDLTPNRPDCMSHLGVAREVALLTDSELKRHRIDFSESKAKVDDSFSIEIVDEKACPRYAARIVRNLKIGPS
;
A
#
# COMPACT_ATOMS: atom_id res chain seq x y z
N MET A 1 -2.72 3.47 -11.83
CA MET A 1 -2.45 2.57 -10.69
C MET A 1 -3.60 1.57 -10.53
N ILE A 2 -3.34 0.31 -10.21
CA ILE A 2 -4.41 -0.70 -9.99
C ILE A 2 -4.55 -0.96 -8.49
N ILE A 3 -5.79 -0.92 -7.99
CA ILE A 3 -6.13 -1.14 -6.58
C ILE A 3 -7.13 -2.28 -6.49
N SER A 4 -6.91 -3.19 -5.53
CA SER A 4 -7.85 -4.26 -5.20
C SER A 4 -8.85 -3.73 -4.16
N ILE A 5 -10.14 -3.85 -4.46
CA ILE A 5 -11.23 -3.48 -3.56
C ILE A 5 -11.23 -4.40 -2.33
N GLU A 6 -10.88 -5.67 -2.48
CA GLU A 6 -10.79 -6.61 -1.35
C GLU A 6 -9.73 -6.19 -0.33
N TRP A 7 -8.58 -5.71 -0.82
CA TRP A 7 -7.55 -5.12 0.05
C TRP A 7 -8.05 -3.87 0.76
N LEU A 8 -8.81 -2.99 0.08
CA LEU A 8 -9.42 -1.83 0.72
C LEU A 8 -10.42 -2.26 1.81
N ARG A 9 -11.24 -3.27 1.54
CA ARG A 9 -12.19 -3.83 2.53
C ARG A 9 -11.50 -4.43 3.75
N SER A 10 -10.28 -4.93 3.59
CA SER A 10 -9.47 -5.38 4.75
C SER A 10 -9.03 -4.22 5.65
N LEU A 11 -8.94 -2.99 5.10
CA LEU A 11 -8.45 -1.80 5.78
C LEU A 11 -9.57 -0.86 6.23
N VAL A 12 -10.75 -0.89 5.61
CA VAL A 12 -11.87 0.00 5.89
C VAL A 12 -13.18 -0.74 5.66
N ASP A 13 -14.11 -0.60 6.59
CA ASP A 13 -15.47 -1.12 6.41
C ASP A 13 -16.28 -0.12 5.59
N PHE A 14 -16.64 -0.49 4.35
CA PHE A 14 -17.54 0.28 3.50
C PHE A 14 -18.45 -0.66 2.72
N ASP A 15 -19.68 -0.22 2.43
CA ASP A 15 -20.68 -0.99 1.69
C ASP A 15 -21.04 -0.30 0.37
N LEU A 16 -20.08 -0.29 -0.56
CA LEU A 16 -20.23 0.26 -1.89
C LEU A 16 -19.83 -0.80 -2.92
N ASN A 17 -20.50 -0.82 -4.08
CA ASN A 17 -20.04 -1.58 -5.23
C ASN A 17 -18.85 -0.87 -5.90
N SER A 18 -18.22 -1.52 -6.88
CA SER A 18 -17.03 -0.99 -7.53
C SER A 18 -17.26 0.31 -8.32
N GLN A 19 -18.45 0.50 -8.89
CA GLN A 19 -18.80 1.72 -9.61
C GLN A 19 -19.00 2.89 -8.65
N ASP A 20 -19.84 2.70 -7.63
CA ASP A 20 -20.14 3.76 -6.64
C ASP A 20 -18.88 4.19 -5.89
N LEU A 21 -17.97 3.25 -5.62
CA LEU A 21 -16.68 3.55 -4.99
C LEU A 21 -15.77 4.38 -5.90
N ALA A 22 -15.73 4.07 -7.21
CA ALA A 22 -14.96 4.85 -8.18
C ALA A 22 -15.50 6.28 -8.32
N ASP A 23 -16.83 6.42 -8.37
CA ASP A 23 -17.51 7.70 -8.46
C ASP A 23 -17.28 8.55 -7.19
N LEU A 24 -17.33 7.92 -6.02
CA LEU A 24 -17.05 8.57 -4.74
C LEU A 24 -15.61 9.09 -4.67
N LEU A 25 -14.62 8.27 -5.06
CA LEU A 25 -13.21 8.68 -5.10
C LEU A 25 -12.97 9.82 -6.10
N THR A 26 -13.62 9.76 -7.26
CA THR A 26 -13.56 10.83 -8.27
C THR A 26 -14.16 12.13 -7.76
N ALA A 27 -15.28 12.07 -7.04
CA ALA A 27 -15.86 13.22 -6.36
C ALA A 27 -14.93 13.77 -5.25
N GLY A 28 -14.13 12.91 -4.62
CA GLY A 28 -13.05 13.26 -3.68
C GLY A 28 -11.77 13.80 -4.33
N GLY A 29 -11.73 13.94 -5.66
CA GLY A 29 -10.58 14.46 -6.40
C GLY A 29 -9.49 13.44 -6.71
N ILE A 30 -9.82 12.14 -6.64
CA ILE A 30 -8.97 11.03 -7.12
C ILE A 30 -9.64 10.45 -8.36
N GLU A 31 -9.07 10.70 -9.54
CA GLU A 31 -9.59 10.14 -10.79
C GLU A 31 -9.53 8.61 -10.74
N ALA A 32 -10.71 7.98 -10.63
CA ALA A 32 -10.85 6.55 -10.46
C ALA A 32 -11.91 6.00 -11.43
N GLU A 33 -11.60 4.87 -12.05
CA GLU A 33 -12.52 4.13 -12.92
C GLU A 33 -12.74 2.71 -12.39
N CYS A 34 -13.95 2.20 -12.59
CA CYS A 34 -14.30 0.81 -12.31
C CYS A 34 -13.63 -0.12 -13.33
N GLY A 35 -12.74 -1.01 -12.85
CA GLY A 35 -12.02 -1.98 -13.67
C GLY A 35 -12.63 -3.38 -13.66
N GLY A 36 -13.82 -3.55 -13.10
CA GLY A 36 -14.49 -4.84 -12.83
C GLY A 36 -15.11 -4.87 -11.44
N GLU A 37 -15.52 -6.05 -10.96
CA GLU A 37 -16.16 -6.18 -9.65
C GLU A 37 -15.22 -5.90 -8.46
N THR A 38 -13.93 -6.22 -8.61
CA THR A 38 -12.96 -6.19 -7.50
C THR A 38 -11.78 -5.24 -7.73
N ILE A 39 -11.77 -4.51 -8.85
CA ILE A 39 -10.63 -3.71 -9.30
C ILE A 39 -11.05 -2.25 -9.51
N LEU A 40 -10.26 -1.34 -8.96
CA LEU A 40 -10.26 0.07 -9.33
C LEU A 40 -8.98 0.39 -10.10
N LYS A 41 -9.09 1.25 -11.11
CA LYS A 41 -7.92 1.87 -11.75
C LYS A 41 -7.94 3.35 -11.45
N LEU A 42 -6.85 3.84 -10.90
CA LEU A 42 -6.68 5.24 -10.49
C LEU A 42 -5.70 5.91 -11.45
N ASP A 43 -6.04 7.07 -11.97
CA ASP A 43 -5.08 7.98 -12.58
C ASP A 43 -4.71 9.06 -11.57
N LEU A 44 -3.47 9.03 -11.09
CA LEU A 44 -3.03 9.92 -10.02
C LEU A 44 -2.21 11.05 -10.61
N THR A 45 -2.63 12.28 -10.35
CA THR A 45 -1.80 13.44 -10.61
C THR A 45 -0.57 13.44 -9.69
N PRO A 46 0.56 14.07 -10.09
CA PRO A 46 1.77 14.13 -9.26
C PRO A 46 1.57 14.74 -7.87
N ASN A 47 0.48 15.49 -7.65
CA ASN A 47 0.18 16.17 -6.40
C ASN A 47 -0.54 15.29 -5.35
N ARG A 48 -0.87 14.01 -5.66
CA ARG A 48 -1.50 13.06 -4.73
C ARG A 48 -0.65 11.81 -4.43
N PRO A 49 0.63 11.96 -4.02
CA PRO A 49 1.48 10.81 -3.69
C PRO A 49 0.96 10.01 -2.48
N ASP A 50 0.14 10.64 -1.63
CA ASP A 50 -0.51 10.01 -0.49
C ASP A 50 -1.44 8.86 -0.88
N CYS A 51 -1.96 8.84 -2.12
CA CYS A 51 -2.82 7.79 -2.65
C CYS A 51 -2.08 6.77 -3.54
N MET A 52 -0.74 6.78 -3.59
CA MET A 52 0.05 5.81 -4.38
C MET A 52 0.19 4.42 -3.72
N SER A 53 -0.72 4.06 -2.81
CA SER A 53 -0.76 2.73 -2.16
C SER A 53 -2.19 2.37 -1.74
N HIS A 54 -2.48 1.08 -1.54
CA HIS A 54 -3.78 0.67 -0.97
C HIS A 54 -4.07 1.31 0.37
N LEU A 55 -3.06 1.49 1.24
CA LEU A 55 -3.25 2.17 2.52
C LEU A 55 -3.61 3.66 2.35
N GLY A 56 -3.01 4.30 1.35
CA GLY A 56 -3.32 5.68 0.98
C GLY A 56 -4.75 5.85 0.49
N VAL A 57 -5.16 5.01 -0.46
CA VAL A 57 -6.53 5.00 -0.98
C VAL A 57 -7.53 4.61 0.09
N ALA A 58 -7.23 3.62 0.92
CA ALA A 58 -8.05 3.24 2.07
C ALA A 58 -8.26 4.41 3.03
N ARG A 59 -7.23 5.22 3.29
CA ARG A 59 -7.39 6.43 4.12
C ARG A 59 -8.39 7.42 3.52
N GLU A 60 -8.36 7.61 2.20
CA GLU A 60 -9.34 8.47 1.52
C GLU A 60 -10.75 7.89 1.62
N VAL A 61 -10.90 6.59 1.35
CA VAL A 61 -12.20 5.90 1.46
C VAL A 61 -12.76 6.05 2.86
N ALA A 62 -11.95 5.78 3.90
CA ALA A 62 -12.34 5.95 5.30
C ALA A 62 -12.85 7.37 5.59
N LEU A 63 -12.20 8.40 5.05
CA LEU A 63 -12.63 9.79 5.19
C LEU A 63 -13.97 10.04 4.49
N LEU A 64 -14.13 9.58 3.26
CA LEU A 64 -15.32 9.82 2.43
C LEU A 64 -16.55 9.03 2.90
N THR A 65 -16.34 7.89 3.56
CA THR A 65 -17.43 7.04 4.08
C THR A 65 -17.65 7.19 5.59
N ASP A 66 -16.99 8.15 6.25
CA ASP A 66 -17.03 8.34 7.71
C ASP A 66 -16.78 7.03 8.49
N SER A 67 -15.76 6.29 8.05
CA SER A 67 -15.44 4.95 8.54
C SER A 67 -14.05 4.92 9.18
N GLU A 68 -13.81 3.95 10.05
CA GLU A 68 -12.50 3.81 10.72
C GLU A 68 -11.48 3.09 9.82
N LEU A 69 -10.25 3.63 9.75
CA LEU A 69 -9.13 2.99 9.08
C LEU A 69 -8.47 1.94 9.99
N LYS A 70 -8.62 0.66 9.64
CA LYS A 70 -7.96 -0.50 10.27
C LYS A 70 -6.52 -0.62 9.81
N ARG A 71 -5.61 0.09 10.50
CA ARG A 71 -4.17 -0.04 10.21
C ARG A 71 -3.62 -1.31 10.84
N HIS A 72 -3.26 -2.28 10.00
CA HIS A 72 -2.56 -3.47 10.45
C HIS A 72 -1.18 -3.10 11.00
N ARG A 73 -0.96 -3.39 12.28
CA ARG A 73 0.37 -3.37 12.86
C ARG A 73 1.10 -4.63 12.42
N ILE A 74 2.20 -4.48 11.69
CA ILE A 74 3.04 -5.61 11.33
C ILE A 74 3.93 -5.92 12.53
N ASP A 75 3.52 -6.89 13.34
CA ASP A 75 4.36 -7.44 14.40
C ASP A 75 5.10 -8.68 13.86
N PHE A 76 6.42 -8.68 14.01
CA PHE A 76 7.26 -9.83 13.70
C PHE A 76 8.34 -9.97 14.78
N SER A 77 8.76 -11.21 15.04
CA SER A 77 9.87 -11.49 15.94
C SER A 77 11.19 -11.42 15.18
N GLU A 78 12.15 -10.67 15.70
CA GLU A 78 13.50 -10.62 15.13
C GLU A 78 14.31 -11.85 15.53
N SER A 79 15.08 -12.39 14.60
CA SER A 79 16.04 -13.45 14.92
C SER A 79 17.23 -12.87 15.68
N LYS A 80 17.89 -13.70 16.50
CA LYS A 80 19.15 -13.31 17.15
C LYS A 80 20.34 -13.16 16.20
N ALA A 81 20.23 -13.67 14.96
CA ALA A 81 21.29 -13.57 13.96
C ALA A 81 21.42 -12.12 13.49
N LYS A 82 22.65 -11.60 13.47
CA LYS A 82 22.92 -10.26 12.95
C LYS A 82 23.02 -10.29 11.43
N VAL A 83 22.60 -9.21 10.79
CA VAL A 83 22.72 -9.07 9.32
C VAL A 83 24.21 -9.07 8.92
N ASP A 84 25.03 -8.35 9.67
CA ASP A 84 26.48 -8.16 9.47
C ASP A 84 27.27 -9.47 9.40
N ASP A 85 26.78 -10.54 10.02
CA ASP A 85 27.41 -11.86 10.00
C ASP A 85 27.30 -12.55 8.61
N SER A 86 26.43 -12.04 7.73
CA SER A 86 26.07 -12.71 6.47
C SER A 86 25.97 -11.80 5.24
N PHE A 87 25.90 -10.49 5.44
CA PHE A 87 25.74 -9.52 4.37
C PHE A 87 26.28 -8.16 4.79
N SER A 88 26.93 -7.45 3.87
CA SER A 88 27.39 -6.08 4.07
C SER A 88 26.91 -5.18 2.94
N ILE A 89 26.73 -3.90 3.24
CA ILE A 89 26.35 -2.86 2.28
C ILE A 89 27.43 -1.78 2.32
N GLU A 90 27.90 -1.39 1.15
CA GLU A 90 28.79 -0.25 0.97
C GLU A 90 28.06 0.80 0.12
N ILE A 91 28.06 2.06 0.59
CA ILE A 91 27.55 3.20 -0.19
C ILE A 91 28.76 3.84 -0.86
N VAL A 92 28.96 3.53 -2.14
CA VAL A 92 30.14 3.98 -2.90
C VAL A 92 30.04 5.48 -3.31
N ASP A 93 28.82 6.02 -3.40
CA ASP A 93 28.54 7.44 -3.69
C ASP A 93 27.47 7.99 -2.74
N GLU A 94 27.92 8.55 -1.62
CA GLU A 94 27.04 9.13 -0.60
C GLU A 94 26.32 10.40 -1.07
N LYS A 95 26.80 11.08 -2.11
CA LYS A 95 26.13 12.28 -2.65
C LYS A 95 24.91 11.88 -3.48
N ALA A 96 25.04 10.86 -4.32
CA ALA A 96 23.94 10.37 -5.14
C ALA A 96 22.96 9.50 -4.33
N CYS A 97 23.45 8.75 -3.34
CA CYS A 97 22.65 7.86 -2.49
C CYS A 97 22.98 8.12 -1.01
N PRO A 98 22.33 9.09 -0.36
CA PRO A 98 22.63 9.42 1.03
C PRO A 98 22.21 8.33 2.03
N ARG A 99 21.38 7.36 1.61
CA ARG A 99 20.94 6.25 2.46
C ARG A 99 20.51 5.04 1.62
N TYR A 100 21.02 3.88 2.01
CA TYR A 100 20.52 2.57 1.59
C TYR A 100 20.21 1.72 2.82
N ALA A 101 19.08 1.00 2.82
CA ALA A 101 18.70 0.12 3.91
C ALA A 101 18.14 -1.19 3.35
N ALA A 102 18.47 -2.30 4.01
CA ALA A 102 17.97 -3.62 3.65
C ALA A 102 17.66 -4.43 4.92
N ARG A 103 16.88 -5.50 4.74
CA ARG A 103 16.59 -6.48 5.78
C ARG A 103 16.65 -7.87 5.18
N ILE A 104 17.21 -8.83 5.92
CA ILE A 104 17.23 -10.24 5.52
C ILE A 104 16.02 -10.94 6.16
N VAL A 105 15.22 -11.60 5.31
CA VAL A 105 14.14 -12.50 5.74
C VAL A 105 14.55 -13.93 5.37
N ARG A 106 14.53 -14.85 6.35
CA ARG A 106 14.95 -16.25 6.18
C ARG A 106 13.76 -17.19 6.31
N ASN A 107 13.93 -18.44 5.86
CA ASN A 107 12.92 -19.49 5.93
C ASN A 107 11.62 -19.17 5.17
N LEU A 108 11.74 -18.48 4.03
CA LEU A 108 10.61 -18.23 3.14
C LEU A 108 10.17 -19.55 2.49
N LYS A 109 8.88 -19.85 2.58
CA LYS A 109 8.25 -20.91 1.80
C LYS A 109 7.68 -20.31 0.52
N ILE A 110 8.18 -20.75 -0.62
CA ILE A 110 7.69 -20.30 -1.93
C ILE A 110 6.34 -20.97 -2.19
N GLY A 111 5.37 -20.18 -2.63
CA GLY A 111 4.03 -20.62 -3.01
C GLY A 111 3.37 -19.62 -3.97
N PRO A 112 2.23 -19.98 -4.59
CA PRO A 112 1.46 -19.03 -5.38
C PRO A 112 1.02 -17.84 -4.51
N SER A 113 1.07 -16.66 -5.11
CA SER A 113 0.52 -15.42 -4.55
C SER A 113 -1.00 -15.45 -4.51
#